data_AF-A0A077B515-F1
#
_entry.id   AF-A0A077B515-F1
#
_cell.length_a   1.000
_cell.length_b   1.000
_cell.length_c   1.000
_cell.angle_alpha   90.00
_cell.angle_beta   90.00
_cell.angle_gamma   90.00
#
_symmetry.space_group_name_H-M   'P 1'
#
loop_
_entity.id
_entity.type
_entity.pdbx_description
1 polymer ?
#
loop_
_entity_poly.entity_id
_entity_poly.type
_entity_poly.pdbx_seq_one_letter_code
_entity_poly.pdbx_strand_id
1 'polypeptide(L)'
;YALFDKYFKKIGNCVGASSCPAGSGKNSAHYLLSWYYAWGGSLGTSSAWAWRIGSSSSHQGYQNVLAAYALSQVPELQPASPTGVQDWETSFERQLEFLQWLQSAEGGIAGGATNSWQGSYNTPPAGLSQFYGMYYDWQPVCADP
;
A
#
# COMPACT_ATOMS: atom_id res chain seq x y z
N TYR A 1 2.55 -1.05 8.96
CA TYR A 1 1.45 -0.10 8.71
C TYR A 1 1.41 0.38 7.27
N ALA A 2 2.53 0.80 6.68
CA ALA A 2 2.58 1.24 5.28
C ALA A 2 2.05 0.20 4.26
N LEU A 3 2.03 -1.08 4.61
CA LEU A 3 1.60 -2.17 3.72
C LEU A 3 0.07 -2.28 3.54
N PHE A 4 -0.72 -1.41 4.17
CA PHE A 4 -2.18 -1.49 4.23
C PHE A 4 -2.85 -0.28 3.59
N ASP A 5 -4.03 -0.52 3.01
CA ASP A 5 -4.95 0.52 2.57
C ASP A 5 -5.21 1.56 3.69
N LYS A 6 -5.43 2.82 3.29
CA LYS A 6 -5.61 3.95 4.22
C LYS A 6 -6.64 3.67 5.30
N TYR A 7 -7.80 3.12 4.94
CA TYR A 7 -8.88 2.83 5.87
C TYR A 7 -9.12 1.32 6.02
N PHE A 8 -8.08 0.52 5.78
CA PHE A 8 -8.12 -0.93 5.83
C PHE A 8 -9.25 -1.52 4.97
N LYS A 9 -9.57 -0.89 3.83
CA LYS A 9 -10.47 -1.48 2.83
C LYS A 9 -9.79 -2.68 2.17
N LYS A 10 -10.60 -3.66 1.78
CA LYS A 10 -10.09 -4.82 1.03
C LYS A 10 -9.37 -4.36 -0.24
N ILE A 11 -8.22 -4.94 -0.54
CA ILE A 11 -7.48 -4.67 -1.77
C ILE A 11 -8.18 -5.32 -2.96
N GLY A 12 -8.25 -4.58 -4.05
CA GLY A 12 -8.64 -5.08 -5.37
C GLY A 12 -10.05 -4.68 -5.77
N ASN A 13 -10.15 -3.94 -6.89
CA ASN A 13 -11.40 -3.42 -7.44
C ASN A 13 -12.24 -2.63 -6.43
N CYS A 14 -11.57 -1.87 -5.55
CA CYS A 14 -12.22 -1.11 -4.48
C CYS A 14 -12.85 0.19 -5.03
N VAL A 15 -14.11 0.09 -5.46
CA VAL A 15 -14.91 1.21 -5.98
C VAL A 15 -16.15 1.43 -5.12
N GLY A 16 -16.42 2.71 -4.83
CA GLY A 16 -17.48 3.19 -3.96
C GLY A 16 -17.09 3.06 -2.49
N ALA A 17 -16.92 4.18 -1.78
CA ALA A 17 -16.51 4.17 -0.37
C ALA A 17 -17.44 3.32 0.54
N SER A 18 -18.75 3.32 0.25
CA SER A 18 -19.75 2.54 0.99
C SER A 18 -19.90 1.10 0.48
N SER A 19 -19.50 0.82 -0.76
CA SER A 19 -19.67 -0.50 -1.40
C SER A 19 -18.42 -1.37 -1.26
N CYS A 20 -17.23 -0.77 -1.35
CA CYS A 20 -15.98 -1.47 -1.13
C CYS A 20 -15.92 -1.97 0.33
N PRO A 21 -15.79 -3.29 0.56
CA PRO A 21 -15.89 -3.85 1.88
C PRO A 21 -14.69 -3.47 2.75
N ALA A 22 -14.92 -3.41 4.07
CA ALA A 22 -13.82 -3.39 5.03
C ALA A 22 -13.01 -4.69 4.92
N GLY A 23 -11.70 -4.59 5.17
CA GLY A 23 -10.82 -5.74 5.21
C GLY A 23 -11.03 -6.59 6.45
N SER A 24 -10.64 -7.86 6.36
CA SER A 24 -10.55 -8.82 7.46
C SER A 24 -9.24 -9.61 7.33
N GLY A 25 -8.59 -9.90 8.46
CA GLY A 25 -7.23 -10.43 8.47
C GLY A 25 -6.27 -9.49 7.75
N LYS A 26 -5.56 -9.99 6.73
CA LYS A 26 -4.60 -9.22 5.93
C LYS A 26 -5.07 -8.90 4.51
N ASN A 27 -6.36 -9.05 4.19
CA ASN A 27 -6.84 -8.78 2.83
C ASN A 27 -6.96 -7.28 2.48
N SER A 28 -6.66 -6.39 3.44
CA SER A 28 -6.43 -4.96 3.22
C SER A 28 -4.95 -4.60 3.07
N ALA A 29 -4.05 -5.59 3.13
CA ALA A 29 -2.64 -5.40 2.85
C ALA A 29 -2.37 -5.51 1.34
N HIS A 30 -1.83 -4.45 0.75
CA HIS A 30 -1.31 -4.47 -0.62
C HIS A 30 0.15 -4.92 -0.69
N TYR A 31 0.85 -4.98 0.46
CA TYR A 31 2.25 -5.41 0.59
C TYR A 31 3.28 -4.54 -0.16
N LEU A 32 2.94 -3.27 -0.38
CA LEU A 32 3.85 -2.25 -0.91
C LEU A 32 4.12 -1.19 0.15
N LEU A 33 5.26 -0.51 0.05
CA LEU A 33 5.52 0.69 0.85
C LEU A 33 4.72 1.85 0.26
N SER A 34 3.55 2.13 0.87
CA SER A 34 2.71 3.26 0.48
C SER A 34 3.28 4.61 0.93
N TRP A 35 2.70 5.69 0.43
CA TRP A 35 3.17 7.06 0.65
C TRP A 35 3.36 7.43 2.13
N TYR A 36 2.52 6.90 3.02
CA TYR A 36 2.61 7.12 4.45
C TYR A 36 1.82 6.07 5.24
N TYR A 37 2.05 6.07 6.55
CA TYR A 37 1.05 5.68 7.54
C TYR A 37 1.01 6.78 8.60
N ALA A 38 -0.12 6.92 9.29
CA ALA A 38 -0.27 7.93 10.33
C ALA A 38 -1.06 7.39 11.52
N TRP A 39 -0.91 8.05 12.66
CA TRP A 39 -1.59 7.71 13.90
C TRP A 39 -1.85 8.97 14.72
N GLY A 40 -2.84 8.91 15.62
CA GLY A 40 -3.18 10.01 16.50
C GLY A 40 -4.07 9.59 17.66
N GLY A 41 -4.32 10.50 18.58
CA GLY A 41 -5.15 10.25 19.76
C GLY A 41 -5.49 11.52 20.54
N SER A 42 -6.40 11.39 21.50
CA SER A 42 -6.80 12.47 22.41
C SER A 42 -5.69 12.78 23.42
N LEU A 43 -5.58 14.05 23.81
CA LEU A 43 -4.71 14.46 24.94
C LEU A 43 -5.40 14.27 26.30
N GLY A 44 -6.72 14.38 26.34
CA GLY A 44 -7.52 14.22 27.56
C GLY A 44 -7.80 12.75 27.87
N THR A 45 -7.76 12.41 29.16
CA THR A 45 -8.05 11.05 29.66
C THR A 45 -9.54 10.79 29.91
N SER A 46 -10.37 11.84 29.99
CA SER A 46 -11.81 11.74 30.24
C SER A 46 -12.65 11.39 29.01
N SER A 47 -12.09 11.49 27.80
CA SER A 47 -12.71 11.07 26.54
C SER A 47 -11.64 10.52 25.61
N ALA A 48 -11.07 9.39 26.01
CA ALA A 48 -9.93 8.77 25.35
C ALA A 48 -10.30 8.21 23.97
N TRP A 49 -9.54 8.58 22.93
CA TRP A 49 -9.64 7.98 21.60
C TRP A 49 -8.29 7.91 20.92
N ALA A 50 -8.13 6.99 19.96
CA ALA A 50 -6.95 6.87 19.12
C ALA A 50 -7.34 6.35 17.73
N TRP A 51 -6.49 6.61 16.73
CA TRP A 51 -6.66 6.13 15.37
C TRP A 51 -5.32 5.78 14.71
N ARG A 52 -5.38 4.94 13.69
CA ARG A 52 -4.27 4.59 12.79
C ARG A 52 -4.82 4.51 11.37
N ILE A 53 -4.01 4.90 10.39
CA ILE A 53 -4.28 4.73 8.95
C ILE A 53 -3.01 4.28 8.24
N GLY A 54 -3.18 3.49 7.18
CA GLY A 54 -2.14 3.28 6.17
C GLY A 54 -2.19 4.36 5.09
N SER A 55 -1.88 3.99 3.86
CA SER A 55 -2.16 4.82 2.68
C SER A 55 -2.50 3.90 1.50
N SER A 56 -3.51 4.26 0.73
CA SER A 56 -4.00 3.44 -0.38
C SER A 56 -3.16 3.56 -1.65
N SER A 57 -2.21 4.51 -1.71
CA SER A 57 -1.39 4.78 -2.90
C SER A 57 0.09 4.54 -2.63
N SER A 58 0.73 3.82 -3.55
CA SER A 58 2.16 3.45 -3.48
C SER A 58 2.88 3.91 -4.73
N HIS A 59 4.06 4.50 -4.54
CA HIS A 59 4.92 5.04 -5.60
C HIS A 59 6.16 4.16 -5.77
N GLN A 60 6.64 3.92 -7.00
CA GLN A 60 7.79 3.05 -7.25
C GLN A 60 9.04 3.48 -6.44
N GLY A 61 9.30 4.79 -6.39
CA GLY A 61 10.49 5.33 -5.72
C GLY A 61 10.52 5.16 -4.19
N TYR A 62 9.43 4.70 -3.58
CA TYR A 62 9.38 4.40 -2.14
C TYR A 62 9.65 2.92 -1.85
N GLN A 63 9.60 2.06 -2.87
CA GLN A 63 9.87 0.64 -2.67
C GLN A 63 11.34 0.46 -2.31
N ASN A 64 11.61 -0.50 -1.43
CA ASN A 64 12.96 -0.80 -0.94
C ASN A 64 13.10 -2.32 -0.80
N VAL A 65 13.40 -2.97 -1.92
CA VAL A 65 13.57 -4.43 -2.02
C VAL A 65 14.73 -4.94 -1.15
N LEU A 66 15.76 -4.11 -0.90
CA LEU A 66 16.86 -4.45 0.00
C LEU A 66 16.39 -4.54 1.46
N ALA A 67 15.62 -3.57 1.92
CA ALA A 67 15.05 -3.61 3.27
C ALA A 67 14.07 -4.78 3.43
N ALA A 68 13.22 -5.04 2.43
CA ALA A 68 12.29 -6.16 2.45
C ALA A 68 13.02 -7.52 2.50
N TYR A 69 14.09 -7.68 1.71
CA TYR A 69 14.99 -8.83 1.79
C TYR A 69 15.60 -8.98 3.19
N ALA A 70 16.18 -7.91 3.73
CA ALA A 70 16.82 -7.95 5.05
C ALA A 70 15.85 -8.36 6.16
N LEU A 71 14.66 -7.77 6.19
CA LEU A 71 13.64 -8.04 7.21
C LEU A 71 12.96 -9.41 7.06
N SER A 72 13.09 -10.06 5.90
CA SER A 72 12.54 -11.39 5.65
C SER A 72 13.58 -12.52 5.78
N GLN A 73 14.85 -12.29 5.43
CA GLN A 73 15.83 -13.36 5.26
C GLN A 73 17.10 -13.23 6.12
N VAL A 74 17.39 -12.06 6.67
CA VAL A 74 18.59 -11.85 7.50
C VAL A 74 18.23 -12.03 8.97
N PRO A 75 18.69 -13.09 9.66
CA PRO A 75 18.24 -13.44 11.01
C PRO A 75 18.39 -12.30 12.02
N GLU A 76 19.44 -11.49 11.91
CA GLU A 76 19.72 -10.35 12.79
C GLU A 76 18.74 -9.19 12.63
N LEU A 77 18.01 -9.14 11.50
CA LEU A 77 17.06 -8.08 11.16
C LEU A 77 15.61 -8.56 11.10
N GLN A 78 15.36 -9.87 11.21
CA GLN A 78 14.00 -10.42 11.21
C GLN A 78 13.18 -9.89 12.40
N PRO A 79 11.97 -9.35 12.16
CA PRO A 79 11.11 -8.90 13.25
C PRO A 79 10.68 -10.08 14.14
N ALA A 80 10.72 -9.88 15.46
CA ALA A 80 10.28 -10.88 16.44
C ALA A 80 8.76 -11.11 16.48
N SER A 81 7.96 -10.33 15.74
CA SER A 81 6.51 -10.49 15.74
C SER A 81 6.09 -11.76 14.98
N PRO A 82 5.03 -12.48 15.41
CA PRO A 82 4.71 -13.81 14.88
C PRO A 82 4.50 -13.91 13.36
N THR A 83 4.20 -12.79 12.69
CA THR A 83 3.97 -12.76 11.24
C THR A 83 4.80 -11.70 10.51
N GLY A 84 5.73 -11.02 11.22
CA GLY A 84 6.51 -9.93 10.63
C GLY A 84 7.40 -10.38 9.49
N VAL A 85 8.08 -11.53 9.67
CA VAL A 85 8.91 -12.14 8.61
C VAL A 85 8.08 -12.48 7.38
N GLN A 86 6.92 -13.14 7.56
CA GLN A 86 6.04 -13.51 6.43
C GLN A 86 5.50 -12.30 5.66
N ASP A 87 5.18 -11.21 6.36
CA ASP A 87 4.71 -9.98 5.72
C ASP A 87 5.80 -9.32 4.88
N TRP A 88 7.04 -9.33 5.36
CA TRP A 88 8.17 -8.79 4.62
C TRP A 88 8.60 -9.68 3.47
N GLU A 89 8.49 -11.00 3.59
CA GLU A 89 8.70 -11.94 2.49
C GLU A 89 7.69 -11.69 1.37
N THR A 90 6.40 -11.59 1.73
CA THR A 90 5.33 -11.24 0.77
C THR A 90 5.58 -9.86 0.15
N SER A 91 6.03 -8.88 0.93
CA SER A 91 6.34 -7.54 0.44
C SER A 91 7.56 -7.52 -0.47
N PHE A 92 8.58 -8.34 -0.21
CA PHE A 92 9.77 -8.44 -1.04
C PHE A 92 9.40 -8.89 -2.46
N GLU A 93 8.65 -9.98 -2.59
CA GLU A 93 8.16 -10.48 -3.88
C GLU A 93 7.25 -9.44 -4.55
N ARG A 94 6.27 -8.90 -3.81
CA ARG A 94 5.32 -7.93 -4.34
C ARG A 94 5.98 -6.67 -4.86
N GLN A 95 7.02 -6.18 -4.20
CA GLN A 95 7.78 -5.02 -4.64
C GLN A 95 8.53 -5.29 -5.95
N LEU A 96 9.12 -6.47 -6.12
CA LEU A 96 9.76 -6.86 -7.38
C LEU A 96 8.75 -6.96 -8.53
N GLU A 97 7.61 -7.61 -8.30
CA GLU A 97 6.50 -7.67 -9.26
C GLU A 97 6.02 -6.27 -9.67
N PHE A 98 5.87 -5.36 -8.69
CA PHE A 98 5.40 -4.00 -8.90
C PHE A 98 6.37 -3.16 -9.72
N LEU A 99 7.66 -3.22 -9.38
CA LEU A 99 8.70 -2.50 -10.12
C LEU A 99 8.81 -3.00 -11.56
N GLN A 100 8.73 -4.32 -11.76
CA GLN A 100 8.74 -4.90 -13.11
C GLN A 100 7.50 -4.53 -13.92
N TRP A 101 6.32 -4.55 -13.29
CA TRP A 101 5.05 -4.15 -13.94
C TRP A 101 5.07 -2.69 -14.40
N LEU A 102 5.74 -1.82 -13.66
CA LEU A 102 5.85 -0.38 -13.97
C LEU A 102 6.94 -0.04 -14.98
N GLN A 103 7.75 -1.01 -15.43
CA GLN A 103 8.82 -0.73 -16.38
C GLN A 103 8.25 -0.37 -17.76
N SER A 104 8.61 0.81 -18.27
CA SER A 104 8.23 1.28 -19.61
C SER A 104 9.00 0.53 -20.71
N ALA A 105 8.57 0.72 -21.96
CA ALA A 105 9.26 0.14 -23.12
C ALA A 105 10.72 0.60 -23.24
N GLU A 106 11.03 1.83 -22.79
CA GLU A 106 12.37 2.41 -22.77
C GLU A 106 13.18 2.02 -21.52
N GLY A 107 12.56 1.35 -20.54
CA GLY A 107 13.21 0.79 -19.36
C GLY A 107 13.09 1.62 -18.08
N GLY A 108 12.51 2.83 -18.12
CA GLY A 108 12.22 3.63 -16.93
C GLY A 108 11.05 3.08 -16.12
N ILE A 109 11.00 3.34 -14.81
CA ILE A 109 9.91 2.85 -13.94
C ILE A 109 8.85 3.94 -13.76
N ALA A 110 7.62 3.67 -14.19
CA ALA A 110 6.46 4.57 -14.10
C ALA A 110 5.96 4.77 -12.65
N GLY A 111 4.99 5.66 -12.45
CA GLY A 111 4.56 6.16 -11.14
C GLY A 111 4.23 5.08 -10.09
N GLY A 112 3.06 4.44 -10.20
CA GLY A 112 2.62 3.48 -9.20
C GLY A 112 1.18 3.00 -9.35
N ALA A 113 0.53 2.72 -8.21
CA ALA A 113 -0.86 2.29 -8.17
C ALA A 113 -1.59 2.73 -6.89
N THR A 114 -2.91 2.80 -6.95
CA THR A 114 -3.79 3.14 -5.82
C THR A 114 -4.96 2.16 -5.67
N ASN A 115 -5.30 1.81 -4.43
CA ASN A 115 -6.54 1.12 -4.08
C ASN A 115 -7.71 2.10 -3.87
N SER A 116 -7.45 3.41 -3.84
CA SER A 116 -8.46 4.46 -3.65
C SER A 116 -8.30 5.52 -4.75
N TRP A 117 -9.01 5.32 -5.85
CA TRP A 117 -8.96 6.26 -6.97
C TRP A 117 -9.39 7.65 -6.51
N GLN A 118 -8.58 8.67 -6.82
CA GLN A 118 -8.75 10.07 -6.35
C GLN A 118 -8.92 10.21 -4.82
N GLY A 119 -8.42 9.24 -4.05
CA GLY A 119 -8.46 9.26 -2.58
C GLY A 119 -9.85 9.11 -1.96
N SER A 120 -10.87 8.78 -2.76
CA SER A 120 -12.27 8.64 -2.32
C SER A 120 -12.91 7.31 -2.75
N TYR A 121 -12.10 6.34 -3.20
CA TYR A 121 -12.55 5.08 -3.80
C TYR A 121 -13.48 5.32 -5.00
N ASN A 122 -13.18 6.33 -5.81
CA ASN A 122 -13.98 6.68 -6.99
C ASN A 122 -13.86 5.61 -8.09
N THR A 123 -14.71 5.73 -9.11
CA THR A 123 -14.60 4.92 -10.32
C THR A 123 -13.43 5.40 -11.17
N PRO A 124 -12.43 4.54 -11.48
CA PRO A 124 -11.36 4.88 -12.41
C PRO A 124 -11.84 4.84 -13.87
N PRO A 125 -11.08 5.43 -14.81
CA PRO A 125 -11.33 5.27 -16.24
C PRO A 125 -11.45 3.80 -16.65
N ALA A 126 -12.35 3.52 -17.59
CA ALA A 126 -12.51 2.18 -18.15
C ALA A 126 -11.22 1.71 -18.85
N GLY A 127 -10.86 0.44 -18.66
CA GLY A 127 -9.67 -0.17 -19.28
C GLY A 127 -8.34 0.22 -18.63
N LEU A 128 -8.34 0.95 -17.51
CA LEU A 128 -7.12 1.29 -16.79
C LEU A 128 -6.39 0.04 -16.30
N SER A 129 -5.08 -0.03 -16.52
CA SER A 129 -4.22 -1.13 -16.07
C SER A 129 -4.30 -1.33 -14.55
N GLN A 130 -4.19 -2.59 -14.12
CA GLN A 130 -4.30 -2.97 -12.73
C GLN A 130 -3.12 -3.81 -12.26
N PHE A 131 -2.81 -3.67 -10.97
CA PHE A 131 -1.85 -4.49 -10.24
C PHE A 131 -2.49 -5.02 -8.97
N TYR A 132 -2.75 -6.33 -8.90
CA TYR A 132 -3.53 -6.95 -7.81
C TYR A 132 -4.89 -6.27 -7.56
N GLY A 133 -5.50 -5.74 -8.62
CA GLY A 133 -6.76 -5.00 -8.58
C GLY A 133 -6.65 -3.55 -8.07
N MET A 134 -5.46 -3.06 -7.73
CA MET A 134 -5.19 -1.63 -7.58
C MET A 134 -5.02 -0.98 -8.95
N TYR A 135 -5.35 0.30 -9.06
CA TYR A 135 -5.38 1.03 -10.33
C TYR A 135 -4.07 1.75 -10.59
N TYR A 136 -3.53 1.61 -11.80
CA TYR A 136 -2.35 2.35 -12.25
C TYR A 136 -2.54 3.87 -12.09
N ASP A 137 -1.54 4.52 -11.50
CA ASP A 137 -1.48 5.97 -11.35
C ASP A 137 -0.09 6.45 -11.79
N TRP A 138 -0.04 7.30 -12.80
CA TRP A 138 1.22 7.84 -13.32
C TRP A 138 1.82 8.93 -12.41
N GLN A 139 1.01 9.51 -11.52
CA GLN A 139 1.40 10.56 -10.58
C GLN A 139 0.86 10.28 -9.16
N PRO A 140 1.28 9.18 -8.51
CA PRO A 140 0.76 8.84 -7.18
C PRO A 140 0.86 10.01 -6.20
N VAL A 141 -0.28 10.38 -5.60
CA VAL A 141 -0.44 11.35 -4.51
C VAL A 141 -0.32 12.83 -4.88
N CYS A 142 0.77 13.27 -5.49
CA CYS A 142 1.01 14.70 -5.78
C CYS A 142 0.94 14.96 -7.28
N ALA A 143 0.04 15.87 -7.69
CA ALA A 143 -0.20 16.22 -9.09
C ALA A 143 0.28 17.65 -9.47
N ASP A 144 0.87 18.36 -8.51
CA ASP A 144 1.43 19.71 -8.68
C ASP A 144 2.86 19.69 -8.15
N PRO A 145 3.88 19.56 -9.03
CA PRO A 145 5.26 19.39 -8.60
C PRO A 145 5.88 20.66 -8.00
#